data_AF-A0A1H8D8H2-F1
#
_entry.id   AF-A0A1H8D8H2-F1
#
_cell.length_a   1.000
_cell.length_b   1.000
_cell.length_c   1.000
_cell.angle_alpha   90.00
_cell.angle_beta   90.00
_cell.angle_gamma   90.00
#
_symmetry.space_group_name_H-M   'P 1'
#
loop_
_entity.id
_entity.type
_entity.pdbx_description
1 polymer ?
#
loop_
_entity_poly.entity_id
_entity_poly.type
_entity_poly.pdbx_seq_one_letter_code
_entity_poly.pdbx_strand_id
1 'polypeptide(L)'
;MATVYDLFEVTGISENTTYSLALGNLLGVVNSASATDLDDGEFDIGDDFVIDGTTYTIDRIQEPSNSGRFTEGDGTTNSFNPQSESNLDAVFLTVSNGGDTRYFIIPSDRYGDMNVEEIRTGGLTDVGGDDAALVSTTDNNVRAVCFARGTRIFVSAGMDRPVEELRVGDWVRTADRGFQRVIWIGKTRIDAPTLRKNPKLGPIRIRRGSLGPGLPTRNLTVSPQHRVLVRSRIAERMTGSSEVLIAARHLVGLDGIKQAGIGKGVDYYHILLEQHEILWAERASCESLLLGRETLKTLGEDKVSEIRTSHPSALTTAGPEQAARPILSSKKARRLAWRHAKNQKWLIEPLAPAAPPKLAVPELPSVEATRRDLNRPSTRARAGSRAGHMPARRGIA
;
A
#
# COMPACT_ATOMS: atom_id res chain seq x y z
N MET A 1 20.19 24.56 12.79
CA MET A 1 19.97 23.10 12.73
C MET A 1 18.63 22.76 12.09
N ALA A 2 18.65 22.64 10.76
CA ALA A 2 17.54 22.12 9.98
C ALA A 2 17.63 20.58 9.94
N THR A 3 16.49 19.89 9.90
CA THR A 3 16.43 18.44 9.73
C THR A 3 16.13 18.12 8.28
N VAL A 4 16.93 17.22 7.71
CA VAL A 4 16.77 16.70 6.36
C VAL A 4 16.15 15.31 6.43
N TYR A 5 15.15 15.07 5.59
CA TYR A 5 14.39 13.81 5.54
C TYR A 5 14.57 13.10 4.19
N ASP A 6 14.20 11.81 4.13
CA ASP A 6 14.13 11.02 2.89
C ASP A 6 15.45 10.91 2.09
N LEU A 7 16.60 10.80 2.76
CA LEU A 7 17.90 10.66 2.08
C LEU A 7 18.11 9.21 1.61
N PHE A 8 18.35 9.00 0.33
CA PHE A 8 18.72 7.68 -0.19
C PHE A 8 20.23 7.49 -0.10
N GLU A 9 20.65 6.56 0.73
CA GLU A 9 22.07 6.22 0.88
C GLU A 9 22.51 5.25 -0.22
N VAL A 10 23.63 5.55 -0.87
CA VAL A 10 24.19 4.77 -1.97
C VAL A 10 25.69 4.50 -1.77
N THR A 11 26.25 3.54 -2.49
CA THR A 11 27.68 3.16 -2.34
C THR A 11 28.66 4.17 -2.95
N GLY A 12 28.16 5.21 -3.62
CA GLY A 12 28.95 6.19 -4.36
C GLY A 12 28.05 7.04 -5.25
N ILE A 13 28.46 8.25 -5.63
CA ILE A 13 27.76 9.08 -6.62
C ILE A 13 28.47 8.98 -7.97
N SER A 14 27.72 8.65 -9.02
CA SER A 14 28.23 8.49 -10.37
C SER A 14 27.14 8.81 -11.39
N GLU A 15 27.55 9.39 -12.51
CA GLU A 15 26.65 9.69 -13.62
C GLU A 15 26.17 8.42 -14.32
N ASN A 16 25.02 8.50 -14.99
CA ASN A 16 24.47 7.44 -15.83
C ASN A 16 24.41 6.06 -15.15
N THR A 17 24.30 6.06 -13.82
CA THR A 17 24.45 4.89 -12.96
C THR A 17 23.08 4.48 -12.43
N THR A 18 22.89 3.16 -12.27
CA THR A 18 21.68 2.59 -11.69
C THR A 18 21.97 2.08 -10.28
N TYR A 19 21.30 2.66 -9.30
CA TYR A 19 21.29 2.25 -7.91
C TYR A 19 20.04 1.45 -7.63
N SER A 20 20.15 0.27 -7.03
CA SER A 20 18.98 -0.49 -6.60
C SER A 20 19.31 -1.42 -5.45
N LEU A 21 18.29 -1.82 -4.71
CA LEU A 21 18.44 -2.85 -3.66
C LEU A 21 18.93 -4.18 -4.27
N ALA A 22 18.50 -4.50 -5.49
CA ALA A 22 18.87 -5.72 -6.20
C ALA A 22 20.36 -5.76 -6.58
N LEU A 23 20.95 -4.61 -6.89
CA LEU A 23 22.38 -4.47 -7.19
C LEU A 23 23.23 -4.28 -5.92
N GLY A 24 22.60 -4.10 -4.76
CA GLY A 24 23.29 -3.89 -3.48
C GLY A 24 23.98 -2.53 -3.37
N ASN A 25 23.73 -1.60 -4.29
CA ASN A 25 24.35 -0.27 -4.32
C ASN A 25 23.41 0.87 -3.91
N LEU A 26 22.12 0.58 -3.69
CA LEU A 26 21.22 1.39 -2.88
C LEU A 26 21.18 0.77 -1.49
N LEU A 27 21.74 1.46 -0.49
CA LEU A 27 21.97 0.94 0.86
C LEU A 27 20.73 1.09 1.75
N GLY A 28 19.96 2.15 1.57
CA GLY A 28 18.75 2.37 2.35
C GLY A 28 18.25 3.80 2.31
N VAL A 29 17.41 4.13 3.30
CA VAL A 29 16.86 5.48 3.50
C VAL A 29 17.24 5.94 4.91
N VAL A 30 17.92 7.07 5.00
CA VAL A 30 18.16 7.80 6.24
C VAL A 30 17.04 8.83 6.39
N ASN A 31 16.27 8.73 7.48
CA ASN A 31 15.06 9.54 7.69
C ASN A 31 15.28 10.72 8.65
N SER A 32 16.51 10.93 9.13
CA SER A 32 16.83 12.06 9.99
C SER A 32 18.32 12.32 9.92
N ALA A 33 18.72 13.26 9.08
CA ALA A 33 20.00 13.93 9.20
C ALA A 33 19.76 15.36 9.70
N SER A 34 20.71 15.93 10.41
CA SER A 34 20.64 17.34 10.79
C SER A 34 21.94 18.00 10.41
N ALA A 35 21.85 19.18 9.80
CA ALA A 35 23.03 20.00 9.60
C ALA A 35 22.91 21.27 10.42
N THR A 36 23.97 21.54 11.18
CA THR A 36 24.02 22.59 12.20
C THR A 36 23.94 23.97 11.57
N ASP A 37 24.60 24.13 10.43
CA ASP A 37 24.90 25.40 9.77
C ASP A 37 23.94 25.76 8.62
N LEU A 38 22.92 24.94 8.35
CA LEU A 38 21.82 25.27 7.42
C LEU A 38 20.84 26.32 7.99
N ASP A 39 21.31 27.49 8.41
CA ASP A 39 20.45 28.55 8.96
C ASP A 39 19.78 29.43 7.89
N ASP A 40 20.30 29.40 6.66
CA ASP A 40 19.78 30.10 5.48
C ASP A 40 18.92 29.22 4.56
N GLY A 41 18.98 27.88 4.73
CA GLY A 41 18.18 26.93 3.98
C GLY A 41 18.87 26.38 2.73
N GLU A 42 20.18 26.47 2.64
CA GLU A 42 21.01 25.93 1.57
C GLU A 42 22.03 24.95 2.17
N PHE A 43 22.50 23.98 1.39
CA PHE A 43 23.65 23.15 1.72
C PHE A 43 24.90 23.83 1.21
N ASP A 44 25.91 23.95 2.07
CA ASP A 44 27.23 24.45 1.70
C ASP A 44 28.32 23.38 1.84
N ILE A 45 29.34 23.48 0.98
CA ILE A 45 30.56 22.68 1.16
C ILE A 45 31.25 23.13 2.45
N GLY A 46 31.58 22.16 3.30
CA GLY A 46 32.17 22.40 4.62
C GLY A 46 31.16 22.33 5.77
N ASP A 47 29.86 22.29 5.49
CA ASP A 47 28.84 22.17 6.52
C ASP A 47 28.94 20.87 7.32
N ASP A 48 28.65 20.97 8.60
CA ASP A 48 28.50 19.82 9.48
C ASP A 48 27.16 19.12 9.19
N PHE A 49 27.24 17.85 8.81
CA PHE A 49 26.14 16.95 8.49
C PHE A 49 26.11 15.78 9.49
N VAL A 50 25.16 15.82 10.42
CA VAL A 50 25.04 14.84 11.51
C VAL A 50 24.05 13.74 11.13
N ILE A 51 24.50 12.50 11.17
CA ILE A 51 23.71 11.30 10.90
C ILE A 51 23.86 10.35 12.08
N ASP A 52 22.74 9.95 12.70
CA ASP A 52 22.72 9.01 13.84
C ASP A 52 23.69 9.41 14.98
N GLY A 53 23.85 10.72 15.22
CA GLY A 53 24.73 11.27 16.24
C GLY A 53 26.21 11.34 15.86
N THR A 54 26.58 10.94 14.64
CA THR A 54 27.93 11.08 14.08
C THR A 54 27.99 12.28 13.15
N THR A 55 28.95 13.17 13.36
CA THR A 55 29.18 14.33 12.49
C THR A 55 30.06 13.96 11.30
N TYR A 56 29.64 14.39 10.11
CA TYR A 56 30.37 14.38 8.86
C TYR A 56 30.46 15.82 8.34
N THR A 57 31.38 16.09 7.43
CA THR A 57 31.50 17.35 6.68
C THR A 57 30.99 17.13 5.26
N ILE A 58 30.24 18.09 4.71
CA ILE A 58 29.85 18.06 3.29
C ILE A 58 31.07 18.34 2.42
N ASP A 59 31.57 17.34 1.72
CA ASP A 59 32.77 17.47 0.87
C ASP A 59 32.42 17.91 -0.55
N ARG A 60 31.23 17.54 -1.03
CA ARG A 60 30.82 17.77 -2.41
C ARG A 60 29.31 17.77 -2.54
N ILE A 61 28.82 18.74 -3.32
CA ILE A 61 27.42 18.90 -3.67
C ILE A 61 27.31 18.86 -5.19
N GLN A 62 26.42 18.00 -5.70
CA GLN A 62 26.14 17.92 -7.14
C GLN A 62 24.65 18.03 -7.42
N GLU A 63 24.33 18.48 -8.62
CA GLU A 63 22.99 18.60 -9.18
C GLU A 63 22.85 17.84 -10.51
N PRO A 64 21.63 17.53 -10.97
CA PRO A 64 21.43 16.91 -12.29
C PRO A 64 21.81 17.87 -13.43
N SER A 65 22.75 17.49 -14.28
CA SER A 65 23.00 18.16 -15.57
C SER A 65 22.20 17.55 -16.73
N ASN A 66 21.67 16.33 -16.54
CA ASN A 66 20.67 15.70 -17.39
C ASN A 66 19.62 14.95 -16.56
N SER A 67 18.50 14.57 -17.19
CA SER A 67 17.42 13.88 -16.49
C SER A 67 17.85 12.51 -15.95
N GLY A 68 17.49 12.22 -14.70
CA GLY A 68 17.46 10.88 -14.14
C GLY A 68 16.04 10.46 -13.75
N ARG A 69 15.92 9.35 -13.01
CA ARG A 69 14.63 8.86 -12.53
C ARG A 69 14.74 8.10 -11.21
N PHE A 70 13.68 8.22 -10.41
CA PHE A 70 13.33 7.30 -9.33
C PHE A 70 12.32 6.29 -9.88
N THR A 71 12.56 4.99 -9.68
CA THR A 71 11.63 3.90 -9.98
C THR A 71 11.11 3.35 -8.66
N GLU A 72 9.80 3.38 -8.48
CA GLU A 72 9.10 2.83 -7.31
C GLU A 72 8.82 1.34 -7.49
N GLY A 73 8.61 0.61 -6.38
CA GLY A 73 8.46 -0.86 -6.42
C GLY A 73 7.28 -1.45 -7.20
N ASP A 74 6.37 -0.60 -7.67
CA ASP A 74 5.27 -0.97 -8.57
C ASP A 74 5.57 -0.68 -10.06
N GLY A 75 6.82 -0.30 -10.35
CA GLY A 75 7.35 0.09 -11.66
C GLY A 75 7.08 1.54 -12.08
N THR A 76 6.54 2.39 -11.21
CA THR A 76 6.31 3.81 -11.52
C THR A 76 7.62 4.56 -11.55
N THR A 77 7.82 5.38 -12.58
CA THR A 77 9.00 6.25 -12.70
C THR A 77 8.63 7.72 -12.48
N ASN A 78 9.39 8.40 -11.62
CA ASN A 78 9.39 9.84 -11.43
C ASN A 78 10.73 10.40 -11.90
N SER A 79 10.72 11.23 -12.94
CA SER A 79 11.96 11.84 -13.45
C SER A 79 12.37 13.03 -12.60
N PHE A 80 13.67 13.17 -12.38
CA PHE A 80 14.29 14.41 -11.90
C PHE A 80 15.12 15.00 -13.04
N ASN A 81 15.11 16.32 -13.18
CA ASN A 81 15.70 17.07 -14.29
C ASN A 81 16.61 18.18 -13.76
N PRO A 82 17.48 18.74 -14.61
CA PRO A 82 18.20 19.98 -14.29
C PRO A 82 17.20 21.10 -14.00
N GLN A 83 17.41 21.86 -12.93
CA GLN A 83 16.59 23.00 -12.53
C GLN A 83 17.49 24.15 -12.07
N SER A 84 16.90 25.26 -11.63
CA SER A 84 17.65 26.28 -10.87
C SER A 84 18.03 25.73 -9.50
N GLU A 85 19.17 26.15 -8.96
CA GLU A 85 19.67 25.74 -7.63
C GLU A 85 18.68 26.03 -6.49
N SER A 86 17.86 27.08 -6.63
CA SER A 86 16.77 27.41 -5.71
C SER A 86 15.52 26.51 -5.80
N ASN A 87 15.48 25.55 -6.73
CA ASN A 87 14.34 24.66 -6.95
C ASN A 87 14.75 23.30 -7.54
N LEU A 88 15.80 22.69 -6.98
CA LEU A 88 16.34 21.43 -7.47
C LEU A 88 15.35 20.27 -7.31
N ASP A 89 15.40 19.36 -8.29
CA ASP A 89 14.64 18.11 -8.23
C ASP A 89 15.29 17.10 -7.27
N ALA A 90 16.62 17.07 -7.26
CA ALA A 90 17.40 16.22 -6.38
C ALA A 90 18.77 16.84 -6.14
N VAL A 91 19.32 16.60 -4.95
CA VAL A 91 20.69 16.98 -4.57
C VAL A 91 21.49 15.71 -4.30
N PHE A 92 22.76 15.71 -4.67
CA PHE A 92 23.69 14.60 -4.48
C PHE A 92 24.81 15.05 -3.54
N LEU A 93 24.89 14.45 -2.36
CA LEU A 93 25.87 14.81 -1.33
C LEU A 93 26.91 13.72 -1.15
N THR A 94 28.18 14.13 -1.11
CA THR A 94 29.27 13.32 -0.54
C THR A 94 29.68 13.95 0.79
N VAL A 95 29.71 13.14 1.85
CA VAL A 95 30.09 13.60 3.19
C VAL A 95 31.15 12.69 3.80
N SER A 96 32.09 13.24 4.59
CA SER A 96 33.14 12.46 5.24
C SER A 96 33.48 12.93 6.64
N ASN A 97 34.13 12.08 7.45
CA ASN A 97 34.59 12.43 8.80
C ASN A 97 36.06 12.05 9.04
N GLY A 98 36.84 11.92 7.96
CA GLY A 98 38.24 11.50 7.98
C GLY A 98 38.47 9.98 8.14
N GLY A 99 37.48 9.21 8.58
CA GLY A 99 37.54 7.74 8.66
C GLY A 99 36.55 7.02 7.74
N ASP A 100 35.47 7.70 7.37
CA ASP A 100 34.36 7.17 6.59
C ASP A 100 33.86 8.22 5.58
N THR A 101 33.31 7.75 4.45
CA THR A 101 32.71 8.58 3.41
C THR A 101 31.36 7.99 3.01
N ARG A 102 30.33 8.82 3.01
CA ARG A 102 28.94 8.42 2.71
C ARG A 102 28.36 9.26 1.60
N TYR A 103 27.39 8.69 0.90
CA TYR A 103 26.83 9.27 -0.31
C TYR A 103 25.31 9.25 -0.26
N PHE A 104 24.70 10.40 -0.53
CA PHE A 104 23.25 10.58 -0.44
C PHE A 104 22.67 11.17 -1.71
N ILE A 105 21.52 10.64 -2.12
CA ILE A 105 20.64 11.25 -3.12
C ILE A 105 19.40 11.74 -2.39
N ILE A 106 19.16 13.05 -2.43
CA ILE A 106 18.11 13.71 -1.65
C ILE A 106 17.07 14.25 -2.64
N PRO A 107 15.87 13.65 -2.71
CA PRO A 107 14.83 14.13 -3.61
C PRO A 107 14.16 15.39 -3.05
N SER A 108 13.55 16.17 -3.93
CA SER A 108 12.66 17.26 -3.51
C SER A 108 11.38 16.76 -2.85
N ASP A 109 10.95 17.48 -1.81
CA ASP A 109 9.69 17.34 -1.08
C ASP A 109 8.46 17.30 -2.01
N ARG A 110 8.57 17.88 -3.21
CA ARG A 110 7.50 17.91 -4.23
C ARG A 110 7.13 16.53 -4.76
N TYR A 111 8.04 15.56 -4.70
CA TYR A 111 7.74 14.17 -5.09
C TYR A 111 6.85 13.50 -4.04
N GLY A 112 6.83 14.04 -2.81
CA GLY A 112 6.19 13.44 -1.66
C GLY A 112 6.80 12.07 -1.34
N ASP A 113 6.01 11.21 -0.69
CA ASP A 113 6.45 9.87 -0.37
C ASP A 113 6.72 9.02 -1.62
N MET A 114 7.95 8.51 -1.72
CA MET A 114 8.37 7.56 -2.75
C MET A 114 8.84 6.24 -2.12
N ASN A 115 8.38 5.10 -2.65
CA ASN A 115 8.93 3.79 -2.32
C ASN A 115 9.96 3.37 -3.37
N VAL A 116 11.10 4.06 -3.38
CA VAL A 116 12.14 3.90 -4.40
C VAL A 116 12.84 2.54 -4.28
N GLU A 117 12.81 1.76 -5.35
CA GLU A 117 13.56 0.51 -5.49
C GLU A 117 14.78 0.65 -6.41
N GLU A 118 14.71 1.58 -7.36
CA GLU A 118 15.81 1.89 -8.28
C GLU A 118 15.92 3.41 -8.48
N ILE A 119 17.14 3.92 -8.52
CA ILE A 119 17.47 5.30 -8.91
C ILE A 119 18.40 5.20 -10.11
N ARG A 120 18.07 5.88 -11.22
CA ARG A 120 18.99 6.02 -12.34
C ARG A 120 19.39 7.49 -12.47
N THR A 121 20.67 7.77 -12.31
CA THR A 121 21.23 9.10 -12.53
C THR A 121 21.36 9.39 -14.02
N GLY A 122 21.23 10.68 -14.37
CA GLY A 122 21.69 11.22 -15.65
C GLY A 122 23.14 11.68 -15.53
N GLY A 123 23.51 12.66 -16.34
CA GLY A 123 24.70 13.49 -16.08
C GLY A 123 24.52 14.30 -14.80
N LEU A 124 25.62 14.58 -14.12
CA LEU A 124 25.68 15.38 -12.90
C LEU A 124 26.62 16.57 -13.14
N THR A 125 26.52 17.61 -12.34
CA THR A 125 27.51 18.68 -12.29
C THR A 125 27.64 19.16 -10.87
N ASP A 126 28.80 19.68 -10.50
CA ASP A 126 28.95 20.38 -9.23
C ASP A 126 28.08 21.66 -9.27
N VAL A 127 27.49 22.00 -8.13
CA VAL A 127 26.71 23.24 -7.97
C VAL A 127 27.64 24.45 -8.05
N GLY A 128 27.12 25.58 -8.52
CA GLY A 128 27.89 26.77 -8.81
C GLY A 128 27.80 27.83 -7.72
N GLY A 129 28.79 27.86 -6.82
CA GLY A 129 28.78 28.78 -5.67
C GLY A 129 28.78 28.06 -4.32
N ASP A 130 28.80 26.73 -4.35
CA ASP A 130 28.66 25.81 -3.22
C ASP A 130 27.27 25.85 -2.57
N ASP A 131 26.27 26.50 -3.19
CA ASP A 131 24.93 26.80 -2.67
C ASP A 131 23.83 25.93 -3.31
N ALA A 132 23.41 24.85 -2.63
CA ALA A 132 22.25 24.06 -3.07
C ALA A 132 21.06 24.21 -2.14
N ALA A 133 19.96 24.77 -2.62
CA ALA A 133 18.78 24.93 -1.79
C ALA A 133 18.29 23.60 -1.21
N LEU A 134 17.93 23.63 0.08
CA LEU A 134 17.46 22.48 0.81
C LEU A 134 16.09 22.05 0.29
N VAL A 135 16.04 20.90 -0.38
CA VAL A 135 14.83 20.43 -1.06
C VAL A 135 14.01 19.41 -0.26
N SER A 136 14.49 18.93 0.88
CA SER A 136 13.80 17.94 1.72
C SER A 136 13.80 18.34 3.20
N THR A 137 12.90 19.26 3.56
CA THR A 137 12.79 19.84 4.92
C THR A 137 11.68 19.24 5.75
N THR A 138 10.77 18.50 5.11
CA THR A 138 9.61 17.98 5.80
C THR A 138 9.71 16.48 5.99
N ASP A 139 9.40 16.03 7.21
CA ASP A 139 9.06 14.63 7.42
C ASP A 139 7.76 14.31 6.69
N ASN A 140 7.87 13.75 5.49
CA ASN A 140 6.73 13.20 4.74
C ASN A 140 6.18 11.92 5.37
N ASN A 141 6.89 11.36 6.36
CA ASN A 141 6.76 9.99 6.79
C ASN A 141 5.65 9.77 7.82
N VAL A 142 4.41 10.21 7.54
CA VAL A 142 3.24 9.49 8.09
C VAL A 142 2.90 8.35 7.14
N ARG A 143 3.86 7.43 6.94
CA ARG A 143 3.70 6.20 6.14
C ARG A 143 2.87 5.12 6.82
N ALA A 144 2.54 5.30 8.09
CA ALA A 144 1.77 4.31 8.83
C ALA A 144 0.26 4.46 8.55
N VAL A 145 -0.36 3.33 8.23
CA VAL A 145 -1.79 3.17 7.92
C VAL A 145 -2.59 3.33 9.20
N CYS A 146 -3.43 4.37 9.30
CA CYS A 146 -4.17 4.68 10.52
C CYS A 146 -5.64 4.99 10.28
N PHE A 147 -6.50 4.57 11.20
CA PHE A 147 -7.84 5.12 11.35
C PHE A 147 -7.81 6.33 12.28
N ALA A 148 -8.54 7.38 11.97
CA ALA A 148 -8.71 8.49 12.91
C ALA A 148 -9.71 8.11 14.00
N ARG A 149 -9.54 8.70 15.20
CA ARG A 149 -10.48 8.59 16.32
C ARG A 149 -11.94 8.72 15.88
N GLY A 150 -12.81 7.87 16.43
CA GLY A 150 -14.23 7.84 16.16
C GLY A 150 -14.63 6.97 14.95
N THR A 151 -13.65 6.53 14.14
CA THR A 151 -13.90 5.57 13.05
C THR A 151 -14.37 4.25 13.64
N ARG A 152 -15.53 3.78 13.18
CA ARG A 152 -16.13 2.53 13.63
C ARG A 152 -15.66 1.34 12.81
N ILE A 153 -15.16 0.32 13.50
CA ILE A 153 -14.69 -0.95 12.95
C ILE A 153 -15.74 -2.02 13.18
N PHE A 154 -15.99 -2.83 12.16
CA PHE A 154 -16.92 -3.95 12.25
C PHE A 154 -16.31 -5.10 13.07
N VAL A 155 -16.91 -5.38 14.22
CA VAL A 155 -16.46 -6.40 15.18
C VAL A 155 -17.48 -7.54 15.31
N SER A 156 -17.11 -8.58 16.06
CA SER A 156 -17.98 -9.73 16.33
C SER A 156 -19.38 -9.34 16.88
N ALA A 157 -20.34 -10.27 16.75
CA ALA A 157 -21.74 -10.08 17.14
C ALA A 157 -22.51 -8.99 16.37
N GLY A 158 -22.06 -8.62 15.16
CA GLY A 158 -22.79 -7.69 14.31
C GLY A 158 -22.63 -6.21 14.68
N MET A 159 -21.78 -5.89 15.66
CA MET A 159 -21.63 -4.55 16.22
C MET A 159 -20.49 -3.76 15.55
N ASP A 160 -20.58 -2.44 15.66
CA ASP A 160 -19.53 -1.50 15.27
C ASP A 160 -18.92 -0.85 16.52
N ARG A 161 -17.60 -0.90 16.66
CA ARG A 161 -16.88 -0.29 17.80
C ARG A 161 -15.97 0.85 17.30
N PRO A 162 -15.96 2.02 17.96
CA PRO A 162 -14.96 3.06 17.69
C PRO A 162 -13.54 2.49 17.83
N VAL A 163 -12.63 2.86 16.93
CA VAL A 163 -11.28 2.31 16.91
C VAL A 163 -10.50 2.57 18.22
N GLU A 164 -10.78 3.68 18.90
CA GLU A 164 -10.18 4.00 20.20
C GLU A 164 -10.64 3.10 21.37
N GLU A 165 -11.70 2.33 21.18
CA GLU A 165 -12.23 1.37 22.16
C GLU A 165 -11.83 -0.07 21.84
N LEU A 166 -11.23 -0.32 20.67
CA LEU A 166 -10.74 -1.63 20.28
C LEU A 166 -9.55 -2.02 21.16
N ARG A 167 -9.42 -3.30 21.48
CA ARG A 167 -8.38 -3.87 22.33
C ARG A 167 -7.73 -5.08 21.67
N VAL A 168 -6.48 -5.35 22.04
CA VAL A 168 -5.82 -6.62 21.69
C VAL A 168 -6.67 -7.80 22.17
N GLY A 169 -6.87 -8.78 21.29
CA GLY A 169 -7.74 -9.92 21.49
C GLY A 169 -9.16 -9.76 20.97
N ASP A 170 -9.61 -8.53 20.66
CA ASP A 170 -10.91 -8.31 20.02
C ASP A 170 -10.97 -8.98 18.64
N TRP A 171 -12.17 -9.40 18.24
CA TRP A 171 -12.43 -10.02 16.94
C TRP A 171 -13.00 -9.00 15.97
N VAL A 172 -12.26 -8.71 14.91
CA VAL A 172 -12.68 -7.85 13.79
C VAL A 172 -13.10 -8.72 12.61
N ARG A 173 -14.10 -8.28 11.86
CA ARG A 173 -14.53 -8.97 10.65
C ARG A 173 -13.53 -8.62 9.54
N THR A 174 -13.03 -9.63 8.82
CA THR A 174 -12.22 -9.51 7.61
C THR A 174 -12.92 -10.06 6.37
N ALA A 175 -12.56 -9.54 5.19
CA ALA A 175 -13.19 -9.87 3.92
C ALA A 175 -13.07 -11.36 3.56
N ASP A 176 -11.90 -11.95 3.78
CA ASP A 176 -11.56 -13.28 3.24
C ASP A 176 -11.63 -14.39 4.29
N ARG A 177 -11.20 -14.11 5.53
CA ARG A 177 -11.01 -15.13 6.57
C ARG A 177 -11.98 -15.03 7.75
N GLY A 178 -13.11 -14.37 7.56
CA GLY A 178 -14.14 -14.27 8.59
C GLY A 178 -13.71 -13.37 9.75
N PHE A 179 -13.91 -13.79 11.00
CA PHE A 179 -13.46 -12.98 12.14
C PHE A 179 -12.01 -13.31 12.48
N GLN A 180 -11.17 -12.29 12.66
CA GLN A 180 -9.76 -12.42 13.00
C GLN A 180 -9.44 -11.60 14.25
N ARG A 181 -8.47 -12.07 15.05
CA ARG A 181 -8.09 -11.42 16.30
C ARG A 181 -7.14 -10.27 16.05
N VAL A 182 -7.40 -9.15 16.73
CA VAL A 182 -6.45 -8.04 16.83
C VAL A 182 -5.29 -8.48 17.71
N ILE A 183 -4.07 -8.44 17.17
CA ILE A 183 -2.87 -8.84 17.90
C ILE A 183 -2.11 -7.64 18.46
N TRP A 184 -2.27 -6.46 17.85
CA TRP A 184 -1.68 -5.23 18.37
C TRP A 184 -2.48 -4.00 17.94
N ILE A 185 -2.50 -2.97 18.80
CA ILE A 185 -3.11 -1.67 18.52
C ILE A 185 -2.11 -0.56 18.85
N GLY A 186 -1.69 0.16 17.82
CA GLY A 186 -0.85 1.34 17.98
C GLY A 186 -1.66 2.61 18.06
N LYS A 187 -1.22 3.57 18.87
CA LYS A 187 -1.75 4.93 18.89
C LYS A 187 -0.66 5.93 18.55
N THR A 188 -0.99 6.92 17.74
CA THR A 188 -0.13 8.05 17.41
C THR A 188 -0.96 9.32 17.45
N ARG A 189 -0.49 10.37 18.13
CA ARG A 189 -1.16 11.68 18.12
C ARG A 189 -0.30 12.67 17.34
N ILE A 190 -0.94 13.40 16.43
CA ILE A 190 -0.33 14.55 15.76
C ILE A 190 -1.08 15.80 16.22
N ASP A 191 -0.36 16.74 16.83
CA ASP A 191 -0.96 17.96 17.35
C ASP A 191 -1.27 18.99 16.25
N ALA A 192 -2.09 20.00 16.60
CA ALA A 192 -2.48 21.02 15.64
C ALA A 192 -1.30 21.85 15.10
N PRO A 193 -0.31 22.29 15.92
CA PRO A 193 0.86 22.99 15.40
C PRO A 193 1.63 22.18 14.36
N THR A 194 1.87 20.90 14.61
CA THR A 194 2.56 20.00 13.68
C THR A 194 1.78 19.86 12.38
N LEU A 195 0.46 19.66 12.46
CA LEU A 195 -0.39 19.61 11.27
C LEU A 195 -0.48 20.94 10.50
N ARG A 196 -0.32 22.09 11.17
CA ARG A 196 -0.28 23.40 10.48
C ARG A 196 1.03 23.60 9.73
N LYS A 197 2.14 23.16 10.31
CA LYS A 197 3.45 23.15 9.63
C LYS A 197 3.46 22.14 8.48
N ASN A 198 2.83 20.98 8.69
CA ASN A 198 2.82 19.87 7.75
C ASN A 198 1.38 19.42 7.40
N PRO A 199 0.62 20.22 6.63
CA PRO A 199 -0.77 19.89 6.29
C PRO A 199 -0.94 18.55 5.57
N LYS A 200 0.09 18.10 4.84
CA LYS A 200 0.12 16.80 4.16
C LYS A 200 -0.06 15.59 5.09
N LEU A 201 0.25 15.74 6.38
CA LEU A 201 0.04 14.71 7.42
C LEU A 201 -1.42 14.66 7.93
N GLY A 202 -2.21 15.67 7.56
CA GLY A 202 -3.60 15.82 7.97
C GLY A 202 -4.50 14.73 7.40
N PRO A 203 -5.54 14.31 8.14
CA PRO A 203 -6.36 13.18 7.77
C PRO A 203 -7.13 13.42 6.47
N ILE A 204 -7.41 12.36 5.74
CA ILE A 204 -8.32 12.37 4.58
C ILE A 204 -9.72 11.97 5.05
N ARG A 205 -10.70 12.80 4.74
CA ARG A 205 -12.12 12.53 4.98
C ARG A 205 -12.77 12.03 3.70
N ILE A 206 -13.33 10.83 3.78
CA ILE A 206 -14.13 10.17 2.75
C ILE A 206 -15.59 10.28 3.18
N ARG A 207 -16.37 11.11 2.46
CA ARG A 207 -17.77 11.40 2.78
C ARG A 207 -18.63 10.14 2.65
N ARG A 208 -19.66 10.02 3.49
CA ARG A 208 -20.73 9.00 3.34
C ARG A 208 -21.19 8.90 1.88
N GLY A 209 -21.22 7.68 1.35
CA GLY A 209 -21.69 7.37 0.00
C GLY A 209 -20.76 7.78 -1.15
N SER A 210 -19.50 8.17 -0.88
CA SER A 210 -18.56 8.61 -1.93
C SER A 210 -17.79 7.48 -2.62
N LEU A 211 -17.62 6.32 -1.97
CA LEU A 211 -16.87 5.20 -2.55
C LEU A 211 -17.75 4.31 -3.44
N GLY A 212 -19.01 4.14 -3.08
CA GLY A 212 -19.97 3.32 -3.81
C GLY A 212 -21.39 3.49 -3.27
N PRO A 213 -22.37 2.74 -3.80
CA PRO A 213 -23.77 2.84 -3.38
C PRO A 213 -23.92 2.64 -1.87
N GLY A 214 -24.20 3.72 -1.14
CA GLY A 214 -24.33 3.72 0.32
C GLY A 214 -23.02 3.55 1.11
N LEU A 215 -21.85 3.62 0.46
CA LEU A 215 -20.54 3.38 1.07
C LEU A 215 -19.61 4.60 1.00
N PRO A 216 -18.89 4.94 2.09
CA PRO A 216 -19.07 4.42 3.45
C PRO A 216 -20.45 4.80 4.03
N THR A 217 -20.93 4.11 5.06
CA THR A 217 -22.25 4.39 5.68
C THR A 217 -22.24 5.65 6.54
N ARG A 218 -21.05 6.08 7.00
CA ARG A 218 -20.76 7.35 7.69
C ARG A 218 -19.51 7.98 7.07
N ASN A 219 -19.13 9.17 7.49
CA ASN A 219 -17.86 9.74 7.04
C ASN A 219 -16.70 8.91 7.61
N LEU A 220 -15.86 8.37 6.74
CA LEU A 220 -14.65 7.66 7.10
C LEU A 220 -13.48 8.65 7.12
N THR A 221 -12.65 8.62 8.16
CA THR A 221 -11.49 9.52 8.29
C THR A 221 -10.24 8.70 8.58
N VAL A 222 -9.23 8.82 7.72
CA VAL A 222 -8.04 7.96 7.73
C VAL A 222 -6.77 8.76 7.48
N SER A 223 -5.60 8.20 7.79
CA SER A 223 -4.33 8.83 7.41
C SER A 223 -4.16 8.86 5.87
N PRO A 224 -3.37 9.79 5.33
CA PRO A 224 -3.16 9.93 3.87
C PRO A 224 -2.71 8.65 3.17
N GLN A 225 -1.93 7.83 3.86
CA GLN A 225 -1.35 6.58 3.35
C GLN A 225 -2.24 5.35 3.56
N HIS A 226 -3.31 5.49 4.34
CA HIS A 226 -4.24 4.40 4.59
C HIS A 226 -4.91 3.94 3.30
N ARG A 227 -4.83 2.66 2.97
CA ARG A 227 -5.39 2.16 1.71
C ARG A 227 -6.83 1.70 1.88
N VAL A 228 -7.66 2.15 0.95
CA VAL A 228 -9.03 1.70 0.79
C VAL A 228 -9.10 0.70 -0.37
N LEU A 229 -9.98 -0.28 -0.24
CA LEU A 229 -10.23 -1.24 -1.31
C LEU A 229 -11.07 -0.59 -2.41
N VAL A 230 -10.57 -0.64 -3.62
CA VAL A 230 -11.30 -0.32 -4.84
C VAL A 230 -11.66 -1.64 -5.53
N ARG A 231 -12.94 -1.79 -5.88
CA ARG A 231 -13.43 -2.95 -6.62
C ARG A 231 -14.22 -2.47 -7.84
N SER A 232 -13.67 -2.66 -9.03
CA SER A 232 -14.33 -2.22 -10.25
C SER A 232 -13.80 -2.89 -11.52
N ARG A 233 -14.61 -2.87 -12.58
CA ARG A 233 -14.15 -3.26 -13.93
C ARG A 233 -13.04 -2.34 -14.46
N ILE A 234 -12.97 -1.09 -13.98
CA ILE A 234 -11.88 -0.17 -14.35
C ILE A 234 -10.57 -0.66 -13.74
N ALA A 235 -10.58 -1.09 -12.47
CA ALA A 235 -9.42 -1.67 -11.80
C ALA A 235 -8.94 -2.92 -12.54
N GLU A 236 -9.87 -3.83 -12.87
CA GLU A 236 -9.58 -5.07 -13.61
C GLU A 236 -8.90 -4.78 -14.95
N ARG A 237 -9.46 -3.88 -15.76
CA ARG A 237 -8.89 -3.52 -17.08
C ARG A 237 -7.53 -2.82 -16.99
N MET A 238 -7.26 -2.11 -15.90
CA MET A 238 -6.00 -1.37 -15.74
C MET A 238 -4.87 -2.20 -15.15
N THR A 239 -5.22 -3.20 -14.34
CA THR A 239 -4.26 -3.85 -13.42
C THR A 239 -4.29 -5.37 -13.52
N GLY A 240 -5.26 -5.95 -14.24
CA GLY A 240 -5.53 -7.39 -14.25
C GLY A 240 -6.24 -7.90 -12.99
N SER A 241 -6.48 -7.05 -11.99
CA SER A 241 -7.13 -7.40 -10.73
C SER A 241 -8.41 -6.60 -10.52
N SER A 242 -9.52 -7.28 -10.21
CA SER A 242 -10.81 -6.62 -9.94
C SER A 242 -10.84 -5.87 -8.61
N GLU A 243 -9.95 -6.21 -7.69
CA GLU A 243 -9.80 -5.62 -6.36
C GLU A 243 -8.37 -5.16 -6.15
N VAL A 244 -8.20 -3.90 -5.75
CA VAL A 244 -6.89 -3.27 -5.54
C VAL A 244 -6.93 -2.32 -4.34
N LEU A 245 -5.78 -2.11 -3.71
CA LEU A 245 -5.61 -1.17 -2.59
C LEU A 245 -5.05 0.17 -3.09
N ILE A 246 -5.69 1.26 -2.69
CA ILE A 246 -5.28 2.62 -3.05
C ILE A 246 -5.20 3.49 -1.80
N ALA A 247 -4.05 4.16 -1.60
CA ALA A 247 -3.89 5.12 -0.53
C ALA A 247 -4.86 6.30 -0.68
N ALA A 248 -5.51 6.69 0.43
CA ALA A 248 -6.57 7.68 0.44
C ALA A 248 -6.17 9.03 -0.18
N ARG A 249 -4.90 9.46 -0.04
CA ARG A 249 -4.41 10.71 -0.64
C ARG A 249 -4.53 10.74 -2.17
N HIS A 250 -4.43 9.59 -2.84
CA HIS A 250 -4.55 9.52 -4.30
C HIS A 250 -6.00 9.58 -4.80
N LEU A 251 -6.97 9.51 -3.90
CA LEU A 251 -8.39 9.68 -4.19
C LEU A 251 -8.89 11.11 -3.93
N VAL A 252 -8.04 11.97 -3.35
CA VAL A 252 -8.38 13.38 -3.11
C VAL A 252 -8.69 14.07 -4.43
N GLY A 253 -9.79 14.83 -4.45
CA GLY A 253 -10.30 15.49 -5.66
C GLY A 253 -11.49 14.76 -6.31
N LEU A 254 -11.72 13.49 -5.95
CA LEU A 254 -13.01 12.84 -6.23
C LEU A 254 -14.13 13.44 -5.38
N ASP A 255 -15.36 13.41 -5.88
CA ASP A 255 -16.50 13.93 -5.14
C ASP A 255 -16.62 13.26 -3.76
N GLY A 256 -16.66 14.10 -2.72
CA GLY A 256 -16.74 13.65 -1.33
C GLY A 256 -15.42 13.21 -0.69
N ILE A 257 -14.28 13.22 -1.39
CA ILE A 257 -12.98 12.83 -0.83
C ILE A 257 -12.04 14.02 -0.78
N LYS A 258 -11.71 14.48 0.43
CA LYS A 258 -10.92 15.71 0.65
C LYS A 258 -10.03 15.56 1.87
N GLN A 259 -8.93 16.33 1.90
CA GLN A 259 -8.18 16.52 3.14
C GLN A 259 -9.06 17.24 4.17
N ALA A 260 -9.09 16.74 5.39
CA ALA A 260 -9.86 17.29 6.49
C ALA A 260 -9.15 18.52 7.07
N GLY A 261 -9.93 19.41 7.70
CA GLY A 261 -9.37 20.55 8.41
C GLY A 261 -8.54 20.11 9.61
N ILE A 262 -7.46 20.84 9.88
CA ILE A 262 -6.44 20.53 10.91
C ILE A 262 -7.03 20.52 12.34
N GLY A 263 -8.07 21.33 12.60
CA GLY A 263 -8.81 21.31 13.87
C GLY A 263 -7.89 21.45 15.10
N LYS A 264 -7.99 20.49 16.03
CA LYS A 264 -7.22 20.41 17.28
C LYS A 264 -6.09 19.37 17.22
N GLY A 265 -5.70 18.90 16.04
CA GLY A 265 -4.87 17.71 15.87
C GLY A 265 -5.71 16.46 15.61
N VAL A 266 -5.04 15.31 15.46
CA VAL A 266 -5.65 14.01 15.16
C VAL A 266 -5.02 12.91 16.02
N ASP A 267 -5.86 12.03 16.55
CA ASP A 267 -5.42 10.76 17.14
C ASP A 267 -5.64 9.65 16.11
N TYR A 268 -4.57 8.97 15.77
CA TYR A 268 -4.49 7.87 14.82
C TYR A 268 -4.32 6.54 15.52
N TYR A 269 -4.99 5.51 15.01
CA TYR A 269 -4.98 4.15 15.54
C TYR A 269 -4.63 3.15 14.45
N HIS A 270 -3.68 2.26 14.75
CA HIS A 270 -3.26 1.15 13.90
C HIS A 270 -3.89 -0.14 14.40
N ILE A 271 -4.33 -1.00 13.48
CA ILE A 271 -4.87 -2.32 13.83
C ILE A 271 -4.00 -3.36 13.15
N LEU A 272 -3.22 -4.11 13.91
CA LEU A 272 -2.43 -5.22 13.38
C LEU A 272 -3.14 -6.54 13.67
N LEU A 273 -3.26 -7.37 12.64
CA LEU A 273 -3.70 -8.75 12.70
C LEU A 273 -2.53 -9.69 12.39
N GLU A 274 -2.72 -10.99 12.54
CA GLU A 274 -1.69 -12.00 12.24
C GLU A 274 -1.22 -11.97 10.78
N GLN A 275 -2.11 -11.61 9.86
CA GLN A 275 -1.81 -11.38 8.45
C GLN A 275 -2.42 -10.06 8.01
N HIS A 276 -1.94 -9.52 6.90
CA HIS A 276 -2.59 -8.37 6.30
C HIS A 276 -3.98 -8.75 5.80
N GLU A 277 -4.97 -7.91 6.09
CA GLU A 277 -6.38 -8.22 5.92
C GLU A 277 -7.14 -6.99 5.44
N ILE A 278 -8.30 -7.25 4.84
CA ILE A 278 -9.27 -6.20 4.54
C ILE A 278 -10.35 -6.20 5.61
N LEU A 279 -10.42 -5.11 6.37
CA LEU A 279 -11.40 -4.83 7.41
C LEU A 279 -12.58 -4.02 6.86
N TRP A 280 -13.64 -3.90 7.66
CA TRP A 280 -14.73 -2.95 7.41
C TRP A 280 -14.69 -1.79 8.40
N ALA A 281 -14.40 -0.59 7.90
CA ALA A 281 -14.41 0.66 8.64
C ALA A 281 -15.50 1.57 8.09
N GLU A 282 -16.46 1.98 8.92
CA GLU A 282 -17.69 2.65 8.48
C GLU A 282 -18.38 1.91 7.31
N ARG A 283 -18.29 0.57 7.37
CA ARG A 283 -18.74 -0.39 6.33
C ARG A 283 -18.05 -0.29 4.97
N ALA A 284 -17.08 0.60 4.80
CA ALA A 284 -16.16 0.57 3.67
C ALA A 284 -15.00 -0.39 3.93
N SER A 285 -14.50 -1.01 2.87
CA SER A 285 -13.37 -1.94 2.93
C SER A 285 -12.04 -1.18 2.99
N CYS A 286 -11.30 -1.40 4.07
CA CYS A 286 -10.02 -0.75 4.38
C CYS A 286 -8.99 -1.79 4.81
N GLU A 287 -7.72 -1.49 4.66
CA GLU A 287 -6.66 -2.43 5.03
C GLU A 287 -6.41 -2.44 6.56
N SER A 288 -5.94 -3.57 7.11
CA SER A 288 -5.26 -3.61 8.41
C SER A 288 -3.83 -3.09 8.27
N LEU A 289 -3.08 -2.96 9.36
CA LEU A 289 -1.66 -2.61 9.26
C LEU A 289 -0.90 -3.71 8.50
N LEU A 290 -0.28 -3.35 7.39
CA LEU A 290 0.70 -4.19 6.71
C LEU A 290 2.08 -3.89 7.31
N LEU A 291 2.72 -4.89 7.89
CA LEU A 291 4.11 -4.76 8.33
C LEU A 291 5.01 -4.92 7.10
N GLY A 292 5.73 -3.85 6.76
CA GLY A 292 6.81 -3.85 5.78
C GLY A 292 7.96 -3.00 6.31
N ARG A 293 9.12 -3.05 5.63
CA ARG A 293 10.34 -2.30 6.06
C ARG A 293 10.03 -0.85 6.40
N GLU A 294 9.28 -0.17 5.55
CA GLU A 294 8.92 1.24 5.74
C GLU A 294 7.98 1.45 6.94
N THR A 295 6.95 0.61 7.10
CA THR A 295 6.05 0.70 8.25
C THR A 295 6.79 0.46 9.58
N LEU A 296 7.75 -0.47 9.61
CA LEU A 296 8.55 -0.74 10.80
C LEU A 296 9.41 0.48 11.19
N LYS A 297 10.01 1.16 10.21
CA LYS A 297 10.73 2.42 10.44
C LYS A 297 9.80 3.49 11.03
N THR A 298 8.64 3.70 10.42
CA THR A 298 7.68 4.75 10.86
C THR A 298 7.08 4.49 12.24
N LEU A 299 6.94 3.23 12.65
CA LEU A 299 6.43 2.91 13.98
C LEU A 299 7.40 3.30 15.10
N GLY A 300 8.70 3.39 14.80
CA GLY A 300 9.76 3.61 15.78
C GLY A 300 10.12 2.33 16.54
N GLU A 301 11.34 2.29 17.07
CA GLU A 301 11.90 1.10 17.72
C GLU A 301 11.07 0.61 18.91
N ASP A 302 10.50 1.53 19.70
CA ASP A 302 9.67 1.17 20.86
C ASP A 302 8.47 0.31 20.47
N LYS A 303 7.71 0.73 19.45
CA LYS A 303 6.52 0.00 18.98
C LYS A 303 6.91 -1.29 18.25
N VAL A 304 8.01 -1.26 17.48
CA VAL A 304 8.53 -2.47 16.84
C VAL A 304 8.99 -3.50 17.87
N SER A 305 9.63 -3.06 18.97
CA SER A 305 10.04 -3.91 20.08
C SER A 305 8.84 -4.51 20.82
N GLU A 306 7.79 -3.73 21.03
CA GLU A 306 6.51 -4.20 21.59
C GLU A 306 5.88 -5.30 20.71
N ILE A 307 5.80 -5.06 19.39
CA ILE A 307 5.29 -6.06 18.43
C ILE A 307 6.19 -7.30 18.42
N ARG A 308 7.52 -7.13 18.41
CA ARG A 308 8.49 -8.23 18.42
C ARG A 308 8.35 -9.11 19.65
N THR A 309 8.14 -8.50 20.81
CA THR A 309 8.02 -9.19 22.09
C THR A 309 6.69 -9.93 22.20
N SER A 310 5.60 -9.29 21.76
CA SER A 310 4.25 -9.84 21.91
C SER A 310 3.89 -10.85 20.80
N HIS A 311 4.32 -10.60 19.57
CA HIS A 311 3.91 -11.34 18.36
C HIS A 311 5.08 -11.44 17.35
N PRO A 312 6.16 -12.17 17.67
CA PRO A 312 7.36 -12.25 16.82
C PRO A 312 7.08 -12.80 15.41
N SER A 313 6.10 -13.69 15.27
CA SER A 313 5.70 -14.26 13.97
C SER A 313 5.21 -13.18 12.98
N ALA A 314 4.55 -12.13 13.47
CA ALA A 314 4.03 -11.05 12.62
C ALA A 314 5.16 -10.27 11.91
N LEU A 315 6.36 -10.22 12.48
CA LEU A 315 7.54 -9.60 11.86
C LEU A 315 8.24 -10.54 10.86
N THR A 316 8.04 -11.85 11.00
CA THR A 316 8.66 -12.86 10.12
C THR A 316 7.94 -12.93 8.77
N THR A 317 6.64 -12.61 8.76
CA THR A 317 5.79 -12.50 7.57
C THR A 317 5.55 -11.03 7.18
N ALA A 318 6.58 -10.18 7.27
CA ALA A 318 6.49 -8.76 6.92
C ALA A 318 7.00 -8.51 5.50
N GLY A 319 6.25 -7.76 4.70
CA GLY A 319 6.62 -7.38 3.35
C GLY A 319 5.43 -7.03 2.45
N PRO A 320 5.65 -6.27 1.35
CA PRO A 320 4.58 -5.92 0.41
C PRO A 320 3.91 -7.13 -0.25
N GLU A 321 4.63 -8.25 -0.38
CA GLU A 321 4.14 -9.51 -0.94
C GLU A 321 3.05 -10.17 -0.06
N GLN A 322 2.96 -9.78 1.20
CA GLN A 322 1.96 -10.26 2.14
C GLN A 322 0.66 -9.45 2.08
N ALA A 323 0.58 -8.46 1.19
CA ALA A 323 -0.61 -7.65 1.07
C ALA A 323 -1.82 -8.48 0.60
N ALA A 324 -2.94 -8.38 1.34
CA ALA A 324 -4.20 -9.05 0.99
C ALA A 324 -4.69 -8.81 -0.45
N ARG A 325 -4.33 -7.67 -1.05
CA ARG A 325 -4.65 -7.31 -2.45
C ARG A 325 -3.50 -6.50 -3.04
N PRO A 326 -3.37 -6.45 -4.39
CA PRO A 326 -2.37 -5.63 -5.05
C PRO A 326 -2.48 -4.16 -4.64
N ILE A 327 -1.36 -3.60 -4.21
CA ILE A 327 -1.24 -2.18 -3.84
C ILE A 327 -0.89 -1.40 -5.11
N LEU A 328 -1.65 -0.34 -5.41
CA LEU A 328 -1.35 0.50 -6.56
C LEU A 328 -0.39 1.63 -6.23
N SER A 329 0.48 1.88 -7.20
CA SER A 329 1.33 3.06 -7.26
C SER A 329 0.60 4.37 -7.20
N SER A 330 1.29 5.41 -6.76
CA SER A 330 0.81 6.79 -6.83
C SER A 330 0.27 7.16 -8.21
N LYS A 331 0.99 6.79 -9.29
CA LYS A 331 0.61 7.10 -10.68
C LYS A 331 -0.59 6.28 -11.15
N LYS A 332 -0.58 4.96 -10.93
CA LYS A 332 -1.67 4.04 -11.32
C LYS A 332 -2.94 4.35 -10.54
N ALA A 333 -2.83 4.63 -9.25
CA ALA A 333 -3.92 5.03 -8.36
C ALA A 333 -4.59 6.33 -8.82
N ARG A 334 -3.81 7.41 -9.05
CA ARG A 334 -4.34 8.68 -9.55
C ARG A 334 -5.01 8.52 -10.91
N ARG A 335 -4.41 7.72 -11.81
CA ARG A 335 -5.01 7.42 -13.13
C ARG A 335 -6.32 6.65 -13.00
N LEU A 336 -6.39 5.69 -12.07
CA LEU A 336 -7.61 4.94 -11.79
C LEU A 336 -8.69 5.87 -11.25
N ALA A 337 -8.37 6.68 -10.25
CA ALA A 337 -9.27 7.67 -9.67
C ALA A 337 -9.84 8.61 -10.77
N TRP A 338 -8.96 9.16 -11.61
CA TRP A 338 -9.37 10.01 -12.73
C TRP A 338 -10.30 9.29 -13.70
N ARG A 339 -10.07 8.00 -14.02
CA ARG A 339 -10.98 7.23 -14.89
C ARG A 339 -12.34 7.00 -14.25
N HIS A 340 -12.40 6.79 -12.94
CA HIS A 340 -13.68 6.69 -12.22
C HIS A 340 -14.46 7.99 -12.30
N ALA A 341 -13.81 9.14 -12.05
CA ALA A 341 -14.43 10.46 -12.20
C ALA A 341 -14.88 10.71 -13.65
N LYS A 342 -14.00 10.50 -14.63
CA LYS A 342 -14.30 10.73 -16.05
C LYS A 342 -15.48 9.89 -16.55
N ASN A 343 -15.58 8.64 -16.12
CA ASN A 343 -16.63 7.71 -16.56
C ASN A 343 -17.85 7.69 -15.64
N GLN A 344 -17.88 8.51 -14.59
CA GLN A 344 -18.96 8.57 -13.60
C GLN A 344 -19.26 7.17 -13.01
N LYS A 345 -18.21 6.46 -12.59
CA LYS A 345 -18.30 5.12 -12.00
C LYS A 345 -17.84 5.12 -10.55
N TRP A 346 -18.57 4.41 -9.70
CA TRP A 346 -18.19 4.16 -8.31
C TRP A 346 -16.86 3.44 -8.19
N LEU A 347 -16.06 3.77 -7.18
CA LEU A 347 -14.80 3.06 -6.86
C LEU A 347 -15.09 1.64 -6.37
N ILE A 348 -16.21 1.45 -5.68
CA ILE A 348 -16.71 0.15 -5.22
C ILE A 348 -18.00 -0.14 -5.99
N GLU A 349 -17.88 -0.96 -7.03
CA GLU A 349 -19.02 -1.48 -7.77
C GLU A 349 -19.71 -2.59 -6.96
N PRO A 350 -21.05 -2.69 -7.03
CA PRO A 350 -21.77 -3.85 -6.51
C PRO A 350 -21.20 -5.12 -7.14
N LEU A 351 -21.10 -6.20 -6.36
CA LEU A 351 -20.86 -7.51 -6.95
C LEU A 351 -21.92 -7.73 -8.02
N ALA A 352 -21.51 -7.89 -9.27
CA ALA A 352 -22.41 -8.45 -10.27
C ALA A 352 -22.93 -9.78 -9.69
N PRO A 353 -24.19 -10.17 -9.94
CA PRO A 353 -24.61 -11.52 -9.60
C PRO A 353 -23.58 -12.46 -10.23
N ALA A 354 -22.97 -13.31 -9.40
CA ALA A 354 -22.03 -14.32 -9.88
C ALA A 354 -22.69 -14.98 -11.09
N ALA A 355 -22.00 -15.03 -12.23
CA ALA A 355 -22.50 -15.82 -13.33
C ALA A 355 -22.84 -17.20 -12.75
N PRO A 356 -24.06 -17.73 -12.98
CA PRO A 356 -24.41 -19.03 -12.45
C PRO A 356 -23.30 -20.01 -12.83
N PRO A 357 -22.92 -20.94 -11.94
CA PRO A 357 -21.93 -21.96 -12.30
C PRO A 357 -22.34 -22.54 -13.65
N LYS A 358 -21.39 -22.70 -14.58
CA LYS A 358 -21.66 -23.44 -15.82
C LYS A 358 -22.19 -24.80 -15.39
N LEU A 359 -23.52 -24.96 -15.42
CA LEU A 359 -24.15 -26.27 -15.30
C LEU A 359 -23.56 -27.07 -16.44
N ALA A 360 -22.85 -28.16 -16.11
CA ALA A 360 -22.45 -29.11 -17.12
C ALA A 360 -23.73 -29.57 -17.81
N VAL A 361 -23.91 -29.14 -19.06
CA VAL A 361 -24.95 -29.68 -19.93
C VAL A 361 -24.50 -31.12 -20.19
N PRO A 362 -25.22 -32.15 -19.71
CA PRO A 362 -24.85 -33.51 -20.07
C PRO A 362 -24.89 -33.63 -21.59
N GLU A 363 -23.83 -34.17 -22.19
CA GLU A 363 -23.80 -34.44 -23.63
C GLU A 363 -25.06 -35.26 -23.98
N LEU A 364 -25.87 -34.74 -24.90
CA LEU A 364 -26.95 -35.51 -25.49
C LEU A 364 -26.30 -36.74 -26.14
N PRO A 365 -26.78 -37.97 -25.86
CA PRO A 365 -26.24 -39.15 -26.48
C PRO A 365 -26.34 -38.99 -28.00
N SER A 366 -25.21 -39.16 -28.69
CA SER A 366 -25.13 -39.05 -30.14
C SER A 366 -26.09 -40.06 -30.78
N VAL A 367 -26.92 -39.57 -31.71
CA VAL A 367 -27.96 -40.34 -32.43
C VAL A 367 -27.35 -41.43 -33.35
N GLU A 368 -26.03 -41.59 -33.36
CA GLU A 368 -25.33 -42.61 -34.16
C GLU A 368 -25.25 -43.98 -33.48
N ALA A 369 -25.62 -44.12 -32.20
CA ALA A 369 -25.61 -45.42 -31.52
C ALA A 369 -26.87 -46.28 -31.77
N THR A 370 -27.97 -45.73 -32.31
CA THR A 370 -29.25 -46.47 -32.46
C THR A 370 -29.48 -47.05 -33.86
N ARG A 371 -28.51 -46.98 -34.78
CA ARG A 371 -28.64 -47.53 -36.15
C ARG A 371 -27.91 -48.84 -36.41
N ARG A 372 -27.21 -49.42 -35.43
CA ARG A 372 -26.46 -50.68 -35.60
C ARG A 372 -27.20 -51.96 -35.20
N ASP A 373 -28.40 -51.88 -34.61
CA ASP A 373 -29.13 -53.07 -34.11
C ASP A 373 -30.36 -53.50 -34.95
N LEU A 374 -30.61 -52.89 -36.11
CA LEU A 374 -31.74 -53.28 -36.98
C LEU A 374 -31.36 -54.24 -38.13
N ASN A 375 -30.12 -54.73 -38.19
CA ASN A 375 -29.64 -55.57 -39.30
C ASN A 375 -28.92 -56.86 -38.85
N ARG A 376 -29.50 -57.59 -37.89
CA ARG A 376 -29.10 -58.99 -37.62
C ARG A 376 -30.17 -59.97 -38.13
N PRO A 377 -29.79 -60.96 -38.98
CA PRO A 377 -30.73 -61.91 -39.53
C PRO A 377 -31.22 -62.90 -38.46
N SER A 378 -32.51 -63.23 -38.58
CA SER A 378 -33.28 -64.10 -37.70
C SER A 378 -32.74 -65.54 -37.68
N THR A 379 -32.38 -66.04 -36.50
CA THR A 379 -32.32 -67.49 -36.23
C THR A 379 -33.49 -67.89 -35.32
N ARG A 380 -34.37 -68.71 -35.89
CA ARG A 380 -35.51 -69.40 -35.27
C ARG A 380 -35.04 -70.48 -34.28
N ALA A 381 -36.02 -70.92 -33.48
CA ALA A 381 -36.08 -72.08 -32.57
C ALA A 381 -35.71 -71.74 -31.11
N ARG A 382 -36.45 -72.18 -30.08
CA ARG A 382 -37.60 -73.09 -29.99
C ARG A 382 -38.28 -72.84 -28.63
N ALA A 383 -39.59 -73.07 -28.59
CA ALA A 383 -40.43 -73.05 -27.40
C ALA A 383 -40.00 -74.08 -26.34
N GLY A 384 -40.14 -73.72 -25.06
CA GLY A 384 -39.91 -74.60 -23.91
C GLY A 384 -40.63 -74.05 -22.67
N SER A 385 -41.84 -74.54 -22.47
CA SER A 385 -42.76 -74.32 -21.35
C SER A 385 -42.23 -74.84 -20.00
N ARG A 386 -42.51 -74.11 -18.90
CA ARG A 386 -42.93 -74.56 -17.53
C ARG A 386 -42.53 -73.48 -16.52
N ALA A 387 -43.45 -72.72 -15.92
CA ALA A 387 -44.35 -73.07 -14.80
C ALA A 387 -43.60 -73.56 -13.55
N GLY A 388 -43.62 -72.77 -12.47
CA GLY A 388 -43.40 -73.28 -11.11
C GLY A 388 -42.87 -72.28 -10.07
N HIS A 389 -43.74 -71.97 -9.10
CA HIS A 389 -43.45 -71.76 -7.67
C HIS A 389 -42.90 -70.41 -7.16
N MET A 390 -43.83 -69.61 -6.63
CA MET A 390 -43.75 -69.00 -5.28
C MET A 390 -43.73 -70.13 -4.21
N PRO A 391 -43.23 -69.95 -2.95
CA PRO A 391 -43.69 -68.85 -2.08
C PRO A 391 -42.73 -68.31 -0.97
N ALA A 392 -43.12 -67.12 -0.49
CA ALA A 392 -43.29 -66.69 0.91
C ALA A 392 -42.14 -66.69 1.95
N ARG A 393 -41.97 -65.47 2.49
CA ARG A 393 -41.98 -65.07 3.93
C ARG A 393 -40.81 -65.50 4.83
N ARG A 394 -40.20 -64.49 5.47
CA ARG A 394 -40.36 -64.22 6.91
C ARG A 394 -39.85 -62.81 7.24
N GLY A 395 -40.72 -62.00 7.83
CA GLY A 395 -40.27 -60.88 8.66
C GLY A 395 -39.97 -61.37 10.08
N ILE A 396 -39.38 -60.49 10.88
CA ILE A 396 -39.91 -59.97 12.16
C ILE A 396 -38.75 -59.30 12.91
N ALA A 397 -39.08 -58.11 13.41
CA ALA A 397 -38.53 -57.33 14.52
C ALA A 397 -37.09 -56.82 14.42
#